data_AF-A0A0W7TUH2-F1
#
_entry.id   AF-A0A0W7TUH2-F1
#
_cell.length_a   1.000
_cell.length_b   1.000
_cell.length_c   1.000
_cell.angle_alpha   90.00
_cell.angle_beta   90.00
_cell.angle_gamma   90.00
#
_symmetry.space_group_name_H-M   'P 1'
#
loop_
_entity.id
_entity.type
_entity.pdbx_description
1 polymer ?
#
loop_
_entity_poly.entity_id
_entity_poly.type
_entity_poly.pdbx_seq_one_letter_code
_entity_poly.pdbx_strand_id
1 'polypeptide(L)'
;MGFALCLIAAAIICFDLLFVQKEDVPFFRLKGLGGKLCWCASLVGAPLAAFFGWAAHMSVVLGSNRFDIGGSADMGMVQMVTTGIAELLGIGRTQKFTDIMELMKSAFFNTRLTMFSVGAPDSTLGRIFNGSGFITVLLILSILLAAFLLGDKRMRVRTAWTALWSTLGFAAFYIFTGFTYVYVFKEELAYGLGDYNRYIYPYYAGWLVFAVTMLCASLKNAKPGSLGTLFLLALCGGCIWRADAYLQPQLTVLDYPDSHYAGRRLQVEQVEAAKHYLTRDDKVFIVSMTQQGVGWFQLYYEFYPDVAVDYSFGAGEEFSPDIVRRADAMPGFFTEEQVDYFTSQPFTPAVWCDYLEASGCTAIYMDEWDAAFAENYGALFADGLKSGATLYRVEGAGADMHFVPLNGEEAAS
;
A
#
# COMPACT_ATOMS: atom_id res chain seq x y z
N MET A 1 7.34 -7.79 6.92
CA MET A 1 8.40 -6.78 6.75
C MET A 1 8.93 -6.22 8.09
N GLY A 2 8.09 -5.65 8.96
CA GLY A 2 8.55 -4.98 10.19
C GLY A 2 9.43 -5.83 11.12
N PHE A 3 9.11 -7.12 11.28
CA PHE A 3 9.91 -8.07 12.06
C PHE A 3 11.37 -8.20 11.56
N ALA A 4 11.56 -8.37 10.25
CA ALA A 4 12.89 -8.46 9.64
C ALA A 4 13.71 -7.18 9.85
N LEU A 5 13.08 -6.00 9.70
CA LEU A 5 13.73 -4.71 9.93
C LEU A 5 14.18 -4.56 11.39
N CYS A 6 13.35 -4.98 12.35
CA CYS A 6 13.69 -4.95 13.77
C CYS A 6 14.89 -5.84 14.09
N LEU A 7 14.95 -7.04 13.50
CA LEU A 7 16.09 -7.95 13.69
C LEU A 7 17.38 -7.41 13.08
N ILE A 8 17.32 -6.79 11.90
CA ILE A 8 18.48 -6.15 11.27
C ILE A 8 18.99 -4.99 12.14
N ALA A 9 18.08 -4.12 12.60
CA ALA A 9 18.43 -3.02 13.50
C ALA A 9 19.02 -3.55 14.83
N ALA A 10 18.40 -4.57 15.43
CA ALA A 10 18.90 -5.22 16.63
C ALA A 10 20.31 -5.79 16.39
N ALA A 11 20.54 -6.48 15.28
CA ALA A 11 21.86 -7.02 14.94
C ALA A 11 22.92 -5.91 14.87
N ILE A 12 22.65 -4.82 14.15
CA ILE A 12 23.58 -3.67 14.02
C ILE A 12 23.92 -3.10 15.40
N ILE A 13 22.90 -2.90 16.26
CA ILE A 13 23.08 -2.34 17.62
C ILE A 13 23.86 -3.31 18.51
N CYS A 14 23.50 -4.61 18.49
CA CYS A 14 24.20 -5.66 19.24
C CYS A 14 25.68 -5.71 18.84
N PHE A 15 25.97 -5.61 17.54
CA PHE A 15 27.33 -5.60 17.04
C PHE A 15 28.11 -4.36 17.48
N ASP A 16 27.52 -3.15 17.46
CA ASP A 16 28.18 -1.96 18.04
C ASP A 16 28.46 -2.14 19.53
N LEU A 17 27.48 -2.63 20.27
CA LEU A 17 27.54 -2.77 21.73
C LEU A 17 28.58 -3.80 22.18
N LEU A 18 28.71 -4.91 21.44
CA LEU A 18 29.68 -5.97 21.74
C LEU A 18 31.11 -5.62 21.30
N PHE A 19 31.28 -5.00 20.13
CA PHE A 19 32.61 -4.88 19.50
C PHE A 19 33.18 -3.46 19.46
N VAL A 20 32.34 -2.42 19.57
CA VAL A 20 32.77 -1.02 19.41
C VAL A 20 32.59 -0.20 20.68
N GLN A 21 31.53 -0.45 21.44
CA GLN A 21 31.27 0.21 22.72
C GLN A 21 32.29 -0.26 23.78
N LYS A 22 33.23 0.60 24.14
CA LYS A 22 34.27 0.28 25.14
C LYS A 22 33.83 0.49 26.59
N GLU A 23 32.86 1.36 26.81
CA GLU A 23 32.33 1.61 28.15
C GLU A 23 31.39 0.48 28.59
N ASP A 24 31.34 0.26 29.90
CA ASP A 24 30.38 -0.64 30.50
C ASP A 24 28.97 -0.09 30.36
N VAL A 25 28.09 -0.88 29.76
CA VAL A 25 26.66 -0.58 29.66
C VAL A 25 25.94 -1.52 30.62
N PRO A 26 25.59 -1.06 31.84
CA PRO A 26 24.96 -1.92 32.82
C PRO A 26 23.55 -2.33 32.36
N PHE A 27 23.18 -3.57 32.67
CA PHE A 27 21.81 -4.07 32.57
C PHE A 27 21.34 -4.43 33.97
N PHE A 28 20.55 -3.54 34.58
CA PHE A 28 20.24 -3.58 36.01
C PHE A 28 21.53 -3.69 36.87
N ARG A 29 21.75 -4.86 37.50
CA ARG A 29 22.93 -5.12 38.34
C ARG A 29 24.11 -5.74 37.58
N LEU A 30 23.91 -6.21 36.35
CA LEU A 30 24.94 -6.84 35.54
C LEU A 30 25.78 -5.78 34.82
N LYS A 31 27.11 -5.91 34.89
CA LYS A 31 28.08 -5.01 34.25
C LYS A 31 28.92 -5.76 33.23
N GLY A 32 29.76 -5.04 32.48
CA GLY A 32 30.67 -5.61 31.50
C GLY A 32 29.95 -6.44 30.42
N LEU A 33 30.55 -7.56 30.03
CA LEU A 33 30.03 -8.44 29.00
C LEU A 33 28.64 -9.01 29.34
N GLY A 34 28.39 -9.34 30.61
CA GLY A 34 27.11 -9.88 31.05
C GLY A 34 25.96 -8.90 30.84
N GLY A 35 26.16 -7.63 31.21
CA GLY A 35 25.17 -6.57 30.96
C GLY A 35 24.93 -6.36 29.46
N LYS A 36 26.00 -6.40 28.67
CA LYS A 36 25.92 -6.26 27.22
C LYS A 36 25.14 -7.40 26.55
N LEU A 37 25.40 -8.65 26.93
CA LEU A 37 24.67 -9.81 26.42
C LEU A 37 23.19 -9.76 26.78
N CYS A 38 22.83 -9.28 27.98
CA CYS A 38 21.43 -9.08 28.36
C CYS A 38 20.73 -8.00 27.51
N TRP A 39 21.42 -6.90 27.20
CA TRP A 39 20.90 -5.91 26.25
C TRP A 39 20.68 -6.52 24.86
N CYS A 40 21.65 -7.28 24.34
CA CYS A 40 21.50 -7.96 23.05
C CYS A 40 20.32 -8.94 23.04
N ALA A 41 20.21 -9.75 24.10
CA ALA A 41 19.11 -10.70 24.26
C ALA A 41 17.75 -9.99 24.33
N SER A 42 17.68 -8.82 24.97
CA SER A 42 16.45 -8.02 25.04
C SER A 42 16.08 -7.40 23.69
N LEU A 43 17.07 -6.87 22.97
CA LEU A 43 16.88 -6.26 21.64
C LEU A 43 16.40 -7.26 20.59
N VAL A 44 16.85 -8.51 20.68
CA VAL A 44 16.41 -9.60 19.79
C VAL A 44 15.14 -10.27 20.31
N GLY A 45 15.03 -10.44 21.62
CA GLY A 45 13.91 -11.11 22.28
C GLY A 45 12.59 -10.36 22.16
N ALA A 46 12.58 -9.02 22.22
CA ALA A 46 11.34 -8.26 22.14
C ALA A 46 10.64 -8.38 20.77
N PRO A 47 11.33 -8.20 19.62
CA PRO A 47 10.74 -8.44 18.31
C PRO A 47 10.28 -9.89 18.11
N LEU A 48 11.03 -10.87 18.62
CA LEU A 48 10.64 -12.29 18.57
C LEU A 48 9.34 -12.52 19.35
N ALA A 49 9.28 -12.06 20.60
CA ALA A 49 8.10 -12.21 21.45
C ALA A 49 6.87 -11.56 20.81
N ALA A 50 7.01 -10.36 20.24
CA ALA A 50 5.93 -9.69 19.53
C ALA A 50 5.46 -10.50 18.30
N PHE A 51 6.39 -10.99 17.48
CA PHE A 51 6.06 -11.77 16.29
C PHE A 51 5.41 -13.12 16.64
N PHE A 52 5.99 -13.89 17.55
CA PHE A 52 5.44 -15.18 17.98
C PHE A 52 4.10 -15.03 18.70
N GLY A 53 3.95 -14.00 19.55
CA GLY A 53 2.68 -13.68 20.21
C GLY A 53 1.58 -13.34 19.21
N TRP A 54 1.88 -12.50 18.23
CA TRP A 54 0.96 -12.18 17.14
C TRP A 54 0.61 -13.42 16.30
N ALA A 55 1.60 -14.23 15.92
CA ALA A 55 1.39 -15.44 15.12
C ALA A 55 0.50 -16.45 15.85
N ALA A 56 0.73 -16.66 17.16
CA ALA A 56 -0.09 -17.53 18.00
C ALA A 56 -1.53 -17.00 18.11
N HIS A 57 -1.70 -15.69 18.35
CA HIS A 57 -3.02 -15.06 18.40
C HIS A 57 -3.78 -15.25 17.08
N MET A 58 -3.11 -15.02 15.95
CA MET A 58 -3.73 -15.16 14.63
C MET A 58 -4.07 -16.60 14.26
N SER A 59 -3.28 -17.56 14.71
CA SER A 59 -3.61 -18.98 14.55
C SER A 59 -4.93 -19.34 15.24
N VAL A 60 -5.17 -18.79 16.44
CA VAL A 60 -6.42 -18.99 17.16
C VAL A 60 -7.60 -18.29 16.47
N VAL A 61 -7.41 -17.04 16.01
CA VAL A 61 -8.51 -16.23 15.43
C VAL A 61 -8.90 -16.69 14.03
N LEU A 62 -7.93 -17.08 13.20
CA LEU A 62 -8.15 -17.38 11.77
C LEU A 62 -8.15 -18.88 11.47
N GLY A 63 -7.95 -19.75 12.47
CA GLY A 63 -7.84 -21.19 12.27
C GLY A 63 -6.73 -21.63 11.32
N SER A 64 -5.73 -20.77 11.06
CA SER A 64 -4.67 -20.99 10.07
C SER A 64 -3.28 -20.69 10.64
N ASN A 65 -2.32 -21.56 10.31
CA ASN A 65 -0.95 -21.43 10.78
C ASN A 65 -0.22 -20.28 10.06
N ARG A 66 0.12 -19.21 10.78
CA ARG A 66 0.84 -18.05 10.21
C ARG A 66 2.34 -18.30 9.95
N PHE A 67 2.85 -19.49 10.26
CA PHE A 67 4.19 -19.92 9.84
C PHE A 67 4.20 -20.51 8.42
N ASP A 68 3.06 -20.97 7.95
CA ASP A 68 2.82 -21.23 6.54
C ASP A 68 2.53 -19.86 5.91
N ILE A 69 3.43 -19.38 5.06
CA ILE A 69 3.27 -18.03 4.50
C ILE A 69 2.02 -17.98 3.61
N GLY A 70 1.54 -19.14 3.14
CA GLY A 70 0.61 -19.22 2.04
C GLY A 70 1.22 -18.57 0.79
N GLY A 71 0.48 -18.59 -0.31
CA GLY A 71 0.94 -18.07 -1.60
C GLY A 71 1.03 -19.16 -2.66
N SER A 72 1.46 -18.80 -3.86
CA SER A 72 1.37 -19.69 -5.04
C SER A 72 2.10 -21.03 -4.89
N ALA A 73 3.14 -21.08 -4.03
CA ALA A 73 3.95 -22.27 -3.82
C ALA A 73 3.60 -23.06 -2.54
N ASP A 74 2.68 -22.54 -1.71
CA ASP A 74 2.27 -23.14 -0.42
C ASP A 74 3.45 -23.59 0.47
N MET A 75 4.43 -22.69 0.66
CA MET A 75 5.68 -22.98 1.38
C MET A 75 5.73 -22.31 2.76
N GLY A 76 6.35 -23.01 3.73
CA GLY A 76 6.71 -22.43 5.02
C GLY A 76 7.89 -21.46 4.93
N MET A 77 8.04 -20.55 5.91
CA MET A 77 9.10 -19.52 5.91
C MET A 77 10.53 -20.06 5.77
N VAL A 78 10.85 -21.12 6.52
CA VAL A 78 12.19 -21.71 6.48
C VAL A 78 12.46 -22.32 5.11
N GLN A 79 11.49 -23.04 4.57
CA GLN A 79 11.58 -23.68 3.26
C GLN A 79 11.79 -22.64 2.15
N MET A 80 11.02 -21.55 2.16
CA MET A 80 11.19 -20.45 1.21
C MET A 80 12.62 -19.89 1.23
N VAL A 81 13.16 -19.62 2.43
CA VAL A 81 14.53 -19.10 2.56
C VAL A 81 15.57 -20.11 2.09
N THR A 82 15.43 -21.38 2.48
CA THR A 82 16.39 -22.43 2.07
C THR A 82 16.36 -22.67 0.57
N THR A 83 15.17 -22.74 -0.04
CA THR A 83 15.00 -22.92 -1.48
C THR A 83 15.49 -21.69 -2.24
N GLY A 84 15.13 -20.48 -1.79
CA GLY A 84 15.61 -19.24 -2.40
C GLY A 84 17.14 -19.12 -2.38
N ILE A 85 17.79 -19.51 -1.28
CA ILE A 85 19.27 -19.56 -1.20
C ILE A 85 19.83 -20.60 -2.17
N ALA A 86 19.25 -21.79 -2.25
CA ALA A 86 19.70 -22.82 -3.18
C ALA A 86 19.61 -22.33 -4.64
N GLU A 87 18.48 -21.75 -5.04
CA GLU A 87 18.28 -21.19 -6.38
C GLU A 87 19.19 -19.97 -6.65
N LEU A 88 19.47 -19.15 -5.63
CA LEU A 88 20.43 -18.06 -5.73
C LEU A 88 21.85 -18.58 -6.02
N LEU A 89 22.22 -19.71 -5.43
CA LEU A 89 23.49 -20.42 -5.68
C LEU A 89 23.47 -21.27 -6.98
N GLY A 90 22.36 -21.29 -7.71
CA GLY A 90 22.21 -22.00 -8.99
C GLY A 90 21.74 -23.45 -8.85
N ILE A 91 21.40 -23.91 -7.65
CA ILE A 91 20.90 -25.27 -7.41
C ILE A 91 19.38 -25.25 -7.58
N GLY A 92 18.87 -25.98 -8.58
CA GLY A 92 17.43 -26.08 -8.82
C GLY A 92 16.77 -24.77 -9.26
N ARG A 93 17.54 -23.84 -9.85
CA ARG A 93 17.05 -22.52 -10.26
C ARG A 93 15.94 -22.65 -11.30
N THR A 94 14.78 -22.09 -10.97
CA THR A 94 13.60 -22.01 -11.82
C THR A 94 13.66 -20.82 -12.78
N GLN A 95 12.87 -20.87 -13.85
CA GLN A 95 12.73 -19.73 -14.76
C GLN A 95 12.11 -18.53 -14.05
N LYS A 96 11.02 -18.75 -13.30
CA LYS A 96 10.36 -17.73 -12.48
C LYS A 96 11.33 -17.00 -11.54
N PHE A 97 12.22 -17.73 -10.86
CA PHE A 97 13.25 -17.13 -10.02
C PHE A 97 14.20 -16.23 -10.81
N THR A 98 14.66 -16.70 -11.98
CA THR A 98 15.56 -15.95 -12.86
C THR A 98 14.92 -14.64 -13.31
N ASP A 99 13.69 -14.73 -13.83
CA ASP A 99 12.95 -13.59 -14.36
C ASP A 99 12.66 -12.55 -13.27
N ILE A 100 12.16 -13.00 -12.10
CA ILE A 100 11.84 -12.09 -10.99
C ILE A 100 13.09 -11.45 -10.42
N MET A 101 14.20 -12.18 -10.27
CA MET A 101 15.45 -11.58 -9.77
C MET A 101 16.05 -10.59 -10.77
N GLU A 102 15.86 -10.80 -12.07
CA GLU A 102 16.22 -9.83 -13.12
C GLU A 102 15.31 -8.59 -13.08
N LEU A 103 14.00 -8.78 -12.92
CA LEU A 103 13.05 -7.68 -12.72
C LEU A 103 13.40 -6.87 -11.47
N MET A 104 13.68 -7.52 -10.34
CA MET A 104 14.14 -6.87 -9.11
C MET A 104 15.42 -6.08 -9.38
N LYS A 105 16.40 -6.64 -10.10
CA LYS A 105 17.61 -5.90 -10.46
C LYS A 105 17.30 -4.68 -11.32
N SER A 106 16.46 -4.82 -12.35
CA SER A 106 16.04 -3.70 -13.20
C SER A 106 15.34 -2.61 -12.38
N ALA A 107 14.41 -3.00 -11.51
CA ALA A 107 13.66 -2.08 -10.66
C ALA A 107 14.56 -1.25 -9.74
N PHE A 108 15.65 -1.84 -9.21
CA PHE A 108 16.61 -1.12 -8.38
C PHE A 108 17.23 0.10 -9.10
N PHE A 109 17.46 0.00 -10.40
CA PHE A 109 18.07 1.08 -11.19
C PHE A 109 17.03 1.99 -11.86
N ASN A 110 15.88 1.44 -12.24
CA ASN A 110 14.95 2.10 -13.16
C ASN A 110 13.62 2.51 -12.51
N THR A 111 13.19 1.85 -11.44
CA THR A 111 11.94 2.19 -10.76
C THR A 111 12.12 3.46 -9.92
N ARG A 112 11.28 4.45 -10.19
CA ARG A 112 11.29 5.75 -9.51
C ARG A 112 10.81 5.59 -8.07
N LEU A 113 11.60 6.10 -7.13
CA LEU A 113 11.17 6.29 -5.75
C LEU A 113 10.81 7.76 -5.50
N THR A 114 9.65 7.96 -4.89
CA THR A 114 9.11 9.26 -4.46
C THR A 114 9.90 9.86 -3.30
N MET A 115 10.88 9.18 -2.70
CA MET A 115 11.68 9.72 -1.60
C MET A 115 12.78 10.68 -2.09
N PHE A 116 13.37 10.44 -3.27
CA PHE A 116 14.52 11.20 -3.78
C PHE A 116 14.47 11.54 -5.27
N SER A 117 13.33 11.36 -5.93
CA SER A 117 13.21 11.81 -7.31
C SER A 117 13.11 13.34 -7.40
N VAL A 118 13.89 13.92 -8.30
CA VAL A 118 14.00 15.37 -8.56
C VAL A 118 13.45 15.68 -9.96
N GLY A 119 12.48 16.57 -10.06
CA GLY A 119 11.95 17.07 -11.34
C GLY A 119 10.86 16.21 -12.01
N ALA A 120 10.35 16.71 -13.13
CA ALA A 120 9.43 15.99 -14.01
C ALA A 120 10.16 14.84 -14.73
N PRO A 121 9.48 13.74 -15.09
CA PRO A 121 10.07 12.56 -15.74
C PRO A 121 10.95 12.90 -16.95
N ASP A 122 10.58 13.95 -17.69
CA ASP A 122 11.24 14.33 -18.94
C ASP A 122 12.38 15.34 -18.78
N SER A 123 12.63 15.83 -17.56
CA SER A 123 13.70 16.80 -17.31
C SER A 123 15.09 16.16 -17.32
N THR A 124 16.11 16.89 -17.79
CA THR A 124 17.52 16.43 -17.80
C THR A 124 18.00 16.03 -16.40
N LEU A 125 17.57 16.77 -15.37
CA LEU A 125 17.83 16.46 -13.96
C LEU A 125 17.06 15.22 -13.47
N GLY A 126 15.80 15.04 -13.89
CA GLY A 126 15.00 13.86 -13.56
C GLY A 126 15.52 12.57 -14.19
N ARG A 127 16.15 12.66 -15.38
CA ARG A 127 16.84 11.51 -16.01
C ARG A 127 18.11 11.11 -15.27
N ILE A 128 18.85 12.06 -14.70
CA ILE A 128 20.10 11.81 -13.94
C ILE A 128 19.78 11.36 -12.51
N PHE A 129 18.80 12.01 -11.86
CA PHE A 129 18.35 11.72 -10.51
C PHE A 129 16.94 11.10 -10.54
N ASN A 130 16.80 9.97 -11.24
CA ASN A 130 15.54 9.23 -11.35
C ASN A 130 15.01 8.70 -10.00
N GLY A 131 15.61 9.12 -8.88
CA GLY A 131 15.20 8.72 -7.53
C GLY A 131 15.16 7.21 -7.38
N SER A 132 15.92 6.43 -8.14
CA SER A 132 15.84 4.99 -8.08
C SER A 132 16.45 4.44 -6.80
N GLY A 133 16.27 3.14 -6.56
CA GLY A 133 16.90 2.45 -5.43
C GLY A 133 18.41 2.67 -5.40
N PHE A 134 19.07 2.62 -6.56
CA PHE A 134 20.50 2.89 -6.69
C PHE A 134 20.91 4.29 -6.20
N ILE A 135 20.20 5.34 -6.65
CA ILE A 135 20.49 6.72 -6.24
C ILE A 135 20.25 6.90 -4.75
N THR A 136 19.20 6.28 -4.21
CA THR A 136 18.87 6.29 -2.78
C THR A 136 20.01 5.68 -1.96
N VAL A 137 20.52 4.52 -2.38
CA VAL A 137 21.66 3.86 -1.73
C VAL A 137 22.92 4.72 -1.81
N LEU A 138 23.24 5.29 -2.98
CA LEU A 138 24.39 6.18 -3.14
C LEU A 138 24.33 7.39 -2.20
N LEU A 139 23.16 8.02 -2.08
CA LEU A 139 22.96 9.14 -1.16
C LEU A 139 23.21 8.72 0.29
N ILE A 140 22.60 7.63 0.75
CA ILE A 140 22.77 7.14 2.12
C ILE A 140 24.24 6.80 2.41
N LEU A 141 24.91 6.10 1.49
CA LEU A 141 26.32 5.78 1.61
C LEU A 141 27.21 7.03 1.59
N SER A 142 26.85 8.07 0.84
CA SER A 142 27.58 9.35 0.85
C SER A 142 27.46 10.08 2.19
N ILE A 143 26.30 10.02 2.85
CA ILE A 143 26.07 10.56 4.19
C ILE A 143 26.92 9.79 5.22
N LEU A 144 26.94 8.46 5.12
CA LEU A 144 27.80 7.62 5.97
C LEU A 144 29.28 7.88 5.73
N LEU A 145 29.70 8.09 4.48
CA LEU A 145 31.08 8.46 4.15
C LEU A 145 31.43 9.82 4.77
N ALA A 146 30.54 10.81 4.67
CA ALA A 146 30.74 12.10 5.32
C ALA A 146 30.87 11.94 6.85
N ALA A 147 29.96 11.17 7.47
CA ALA A 147 30.00 10.86 8.89
C ALA A 147 31.33 10.19 9.31
N PHE A 148 31.86 9.29 8.47
CA PHE A 148 33.14 8.64 8.68
C PHE A 148 34.30 9.65 8.62
N LEU A 149 34.37 10.46 7.55
CA LEU A 149 35.47 11.41 7.35
C LEU A 149 35.54 12.46 8.45
N LEU A 150 34.37 12.92 8.92
CA LEU A 150 34.22 14.00 9.90
C LEU A 150 34.28 13.51 11.35
N GLY A 151 34.06 12.20 11.58
CA GLY A 151 34.09 11.62 12.92
C GLY A 151 35.50 11.50 13.50
N ASP A 152 35.57 11.50 14.83
CA ASP A 152 36.79 11.14 15.57
C ASP A 152 37.17 9.66 15.36
N LYS A 153 38.28 9.21 15.95
CA LYS A 153 38.76 7.82 15.78
C LYS A 153 37.71 6.78 16.18
N ARG A 154 36.89 7.05 17.21
CA ARG A 154 35.84 6.12 17.67
C ARG A 154 34.64 6.15 16.74
N MET A 155 34.18 7.34 16.35
CA MET A 155 33.08 7.54 15.42
C MET A 155 33.38 7.01 14.03
N ARG A 156 34.63 7.07 13.57
CA ARG A 156 35.08 6.41 12.33
C ARG A 156 34.84 4.91 12.37
N VAL A 157 35.27 4.24 13.44
CA VAL A 157 35.06 2.79 13.59
C VAL A 157 33.56 2.48 13.65
N ARG A 158 32.79 3.23 14.44
CA ARG A 158 31.33 3.06 14.54
C ARG A 158 30.63 3.23 13.20
N THR A 159 30.98 4.28 12.46
CA THR A 159 30.36 4.60 11.18
C THR A 159 30.73 3.55 10.13
N ALA A 160 31.99 3.11 10.07
CA ALA A 160 32.41 2.04 9.17
C ALA A 160 31.69 0.72 9.48
N TRP A 161 31.54 0.39 10.76
CA TRP A 161 30.82 -0.80 11.21
C TRP A 161 29.33 -0.73 10.87
N THR A 162 28.71 0.41 11.16
CA THR A 162 27.31 0.69 10.83
C THR A 162 27.08 0.57 9.33
N ALA A 163 27.93 1.21 8.52
CA ALA A 163 27.83 1.18 7.07
C ALA A 163 27.95 -0.24 6.50
N LEU A 164 28.88 -1.05 7.02
CA LEU A 164 29.03 -2.45 6.60
C LEU A 164 27.76 -3.25 6.90
N TRP A 165 27.32 -3.26 8.17
CA TRP A 165 26.19 -4.10 8.58
C TRP A 165 24.84 -3.61 8.07
N SER A 166 24.64 -2.30 7.91
CA SER A 166 23.45 -1.77 7.25
C SER A 166 23.44 -2.10 5.75
N THR A 167 24.60 -2.09 5.07
CA THR A 167 24.65 -2.46 3.65
C THR A 167 24.38 -3.95 3.45
N LEU A 168 24.98 -4.81 4.29
CA LEU A 168 24.69 -6.25 4.29
C LEU A 168 23.24 -6.54 4.66
N GLY A 169 22.69 -5.82 5.64
CA GLY A 169 21.29 -5.89 6.02
C GLY A 169 20.36 -5.51 4.87
N PHE A 170 20.70 -4.45 4.11
CA PHE A 170 19.95 -4.06 2.93
C PHE A 170 19.98 -5.15 1.87
N ALA A 171 21.15 -5.71 1.56
CA ALA A 171 21.30 -6.78 0.59
C ALA A 171 20.46 -8.03 0.98
N ALA A 172 20.52 -8.44 2.25
CA ALA A 172 19.73 -9.55 2.76
C ALA A 172 18.22 -9.26 2.68
N PHE A 173 17.79 -8.06 3.06
CA PHE A 173 16.38 -7.64 2.98
C PHE A 173 15.89 -7.57 1.52
N TYR A 174 16.72 -7.09 0.61
CA TYR A 174 16.43 -6.99 -0.82
C TYR A 174 16.23 -8.37 -1.45
N ILE A 175 17.15 -9.30 -1.17
CA ILE A 175 17.09 -10.69 -1.63
C ILE A 175 15.86 -11.39 -1.04
N PHE A 176 15.61 -11.22 0.26
CA PHE A 176 14.42 -11.79 0.90
C PHE A 176 13.13 -11.27 0.28
N THR A 177 13.07 -9.97 -0.05
CA THR A 177 11.93 -9.39 -0.78
C THR A 177 11.76 -10.04 -2.15
N GLY A 178 12.86 -10.29 -2.87
CA GLY A 178 12.85 -11.08 -4.10
C GLY A 178 12.25 -12.47 -3.91
N PHE A 179 12.62 -13.19 -2.84
CA PHE A 179 12.04 -14.50 -2.54
C PHE A 179 10.52 -14.43 -2.30
N THR A 180 10.02 -13.37 -1.68
CA THR A 180 8.56 -13.21 -1.53
C THR A 180 7.85 -13.04 -2.88
N TYR A 181 8.46 -12.36 -3.86
CA TYR A 181 7.95 -12.32 -5.23
C TYR A 181 7.98 -13.67 -5.92
N VAL A 182 9.01 -14.47 -5.71
CA VAL A 182 9.11 -15.80 -6.34
C VAL A 182 8.09 -16.78 -5.76
N TYR A 183 7.98 -16.88 -4.44
CA TYR A 183 7.29 -18.00 -3.79
C TYR A 183 5.94 -17.64 -3.14
N VAL A 184 5.72 -16.37 -2.80
CA VAL A 184 4.54 -15.94 -2.02
C VAL A 184 3.52 -15.21 -2.90
N PHE A 185 3.95 -14.23 -3.69
CA PHE A 185 3.03 -13.44 -4.51
C PHE A 185 2.44 -14.25 -5.67
N LYS A 186 1.17 -13.95 -6.00
CA LYS A 186 0.49 -14.42 -7.22
C LYS A 186 1.28 -13.96 -8.46
N GLU A 187 1.19 -14.72 -9.55
CA GLU A 187 2.03 -14.49 -10.74
C GLU A 187 1.88 -13.09 -11.32
N GLU A 188 0.67 -12.57 -11.45
CA GLU A 188 0.39 -11.21 -11.95
C GLU A 188 1.11 -10.13 -11.12
N LEU A 189 0.99 -10.22 -9.79
CA LEU A 189 1.68 -9.31 -8.87
C LEU A 189 3.19 -9.53 -8.86
N ALA A 190 3.64 -10.76 -9.07
CA ALA A 190 5.05 -11.12 -9.05
C ALA A 190 5.81 -10.56 -10.25
N TYR A 191 5.31 -10.78 -11.47
CA TYR A 191 5.93 -10.27 -12.69
C TYR A 191 5.71 -8.76 -12.88
N GLY A 192 4.63 -8.21 -12.33
CA GLY A 192 4.42 -6.77 -12.27
C GLY A 192 5.23 -6.03 -11.19
N LEU A 193 5.93 -6.75 -10.31
CA LEU A 193 6.54 -6.20 -9.08
C LEU A 193 5.56 -5.32 -8.30
N GLY A 194 4.32 -5.79 -8.16
CA GLY A 194 3.25 -5.08 -7.46
C GLY A 194 3.71 -4.62 -6.07
N ASP A 195 3.42 -3.36 -5.74
CA ASP A 195 3.81 -2.74 -4.47
C ASP A 195 5.32 -2.73 -4.16
N TYR A 196 6.22 -2.90 -5.14
CA TYR A 196 7.68 -2.92 -4.90
C TYR A 196 8.20 -1.78 -4.04
N ASN A 197 7.80 -0.55 -4.36
CA ASN A 197 8.19 0.64 -3.62
C ASN A 197 7.75 0.57 -2.14
N ARG A 198 6.52 0.09 -1.88
CA ARG A 198 5.98 -0.09 -0.53
C ARG A 198 6.82 -1.07 0.30
N TYR A 199 7.34 -2.12 -0.33
CA TYR A 199 8.12 -3.14 0.35
C TYR A 199 9.55 -2.72 0.68
N ILE A 200 10.18 -1.92 -0.20
CA ILE A 200 11.56 -1.49 -0.02
C ILE A 200 11.69 -0.19 0.80
N TYR A 201 10.69 0.71 0.73
CA TYR A 201 10.75 2.02 1.41
C TYR A 201 11.11 1.99 2.89
N PRO A 202 10.53 1.11 3.71
CA PRO A 202 10.81 1.11 5.14
C PRO A 202 12.30 0.91 5.46
N TYR A 203 13.01 0.13 4.65
CA TYR A 203 14.45 -0.04 4.81
C TYR A 203 15.20 1.26 4.48
N TYR A 204 14.90 1.87 3.34
CA TYR A 204 15.55 3.13 2.95
C TYR A 204 15.31 4.25 3.96
N ALA A 205 14.08 4.39 4.46
CA ALA A 205 13.73 5.39 5.45
C ALA A 205 14.53 5.18 6.75
N GLY A 206 14.52 3.96 7.30
CA GLY A 206 15.28 3.64 8.50
C GLY A 206 16.79 3.81 8.31
N TRP A 207 17.32 3.39 7.15
CA TRP A 207 18.75 3.48 6.85
C TRP A 207 19.21 4.93 6.68
N LEU A 208 18.39 5.78 6.04
CA LEU A 208 18.65 7.22 5.97
C LEU A 208 18.69 7.86 7.36
N VAL A 209 17.72 7.55 8.23
CA VAL A 209 17.69 8.07 9.61
C VAL A 209 18.94 7.65 10.37
N PHE A 210 19.38 6.39 10.25
CA PHE A 210 20.63 5.93 10.84
C PHE A 210 21.84 6.70 10.29
N ALA A 211 21.93 6.90 8.97
CA ALA A 211 23.03 7.62 8.34
C ALA A 211 23.11 9.09 8.80
N VAL A 212 21.97 9.79 8.84
CA VAL A 212 21.87 11.16 9.34
C VAL A 212 22.25 11.21 10.82
N THR A 213 21.81 10.25 11.62
CA THR A 213 22.17 10.18 13.05
C THR A 213 23.68 10.02 13.24
N MET A 214 24.33 9.16 12.44
CA MET A 214 25.79 9.02 12.46
C MET A 214 26.48 10.32 12.05
N LEU A 215 25.99 11.01 11.02
CA LEU A 215 26.52 12.30 10.58
C LEU A 215 26.41 13.35 11.69
N CYS A 216 25.25 13.50 12.32
CA CYS A 216 25.03 14.41 13.43
C CYS A 216 25.95 14.08 14.62
N ALA A 217 26.10 12.81 14.96
CA ALA A 217 27.00 12.37 16.03
C ALA A 217 28.47 12.68 15.73
N SER A 218 28.92 12.47 14.50
CA SER A 218 30.27 12.83 14.04
C SER A 218 30.51 14.35 14.04
N LEU A 219 29.46 15.15 13.83
CA LEU A 219 29.52 16.61 13.80
C LEU A 219 29.35 17.29 15.17
N LYS A 220 29.11 16.54 16.24
CA LYS A 220 28.79 17.10 17.57
C LYS A 220 29.79 18.13 18.09
N ASN A 221 31.07 17.99 17.70
CA ASN A 221 32.15 18.91 18.10
C ASN A 221 32.76 19.67 16.90
N ALA A 222 32.11 19.65 15.74
CA ALA A 222 32.62 20.33 14.56
C ALA A 222 32.51 21.85 14.71
N LYS A 223 33.52 22.58 14.20
CA LYS A 223 33.49 24.05 14.22
C LYS A 223 32.32 24.57 13.37
N PRO A 224 31.67 25.67 13.78
CA PRO A 224 30.68 26.36 12.94
C PRO A 224 31.28 26.68 11.57
N GLY A 225 30.55 26.38 10.50
CA GLY A 225 31.01 26.61 9.11
C GLY A 225 31.94 25.52 8.56
N SER A 226 32.15 24.40 9.26
CA SER A 226 32.85 23.25 8.66
C SER A 226 32.10 22.72 7.44
N LEU A 227 32.81 22.11 6.48
CA LEU A 227 32.22 21.46 5.31
C LEU A 227 31.11 20.46 5.68
N GLY A 228 31.28 19.76 6.80
CA GLY A 228 30.26 18.83 7.29
C GLY A 228 29.02 19.51 7.86
N THR A 229 29.17 20.64 8.56
CA THR A 229 28.05 21.47 9.00
C THR A 229 27.31 22.07 7.79
N LEU A 230 28.03 22.52 6.76
CA LEU A 230 27.45 23.01 5.50
C LEU A 230 26.70 21.89 4.75
N PHE A 231 27.28 20.69 4.69
CA PHE A 231 26.63 19.52 4.10
C PHE A 231 25.35 19.14 4.86
N LEU A 232 25.37 19.14 6.19
CA LEU A 232 24.18 18.88 7.00
C LEU A 232 23.11 19.95 6.77
N LEU A 233 23.48 21.24 6.70
CA LEU A 233 22.56 22.32 6.37
C LEU A 233 21.95 22.16 4.98
N ALA A 234 22.75 21.80 3.97
CA ALA A 234 22.27 21.53 2.61
C ALA A 234 21.32 20.32 2.59
N LEU A 235 21.64 19.26 3.34
CA LEU A 235 20.78 18.10 3.49
C LEU A 235 19.44 18.47 4.16
N CYS A 236 19.47 19.22 5.26
CA CYS A 236 18.26 19.69 5.94
C CYS A 236 17.42 20.58 5.02
N GLY A 237 18.04 21.52 4.30
CA GLY A 237 17.36 22.35 3.30
C GLY A 237 16.73 21.52 2.19
N GLY A 238 17.45 20.50 1.70
CA GLY A 238 16.94 19.53 0.73
C GLY A 238 15.75 18.73 1.27
N CYS A 239 15.81 18.25 2.53
CA CYS A 239 14.70 17.55 3.18
C CYS A 239 13.48 18.45 3.36
N ILE A 240 13.66 19.72 3.76
CA ILE A 240 12.55 20.68 3.91
C ILE A 240 11.92 20.99 2.56
N TRP A 241 12.73 21.33 1.55
CA TRP A 241 12.24 21.53 0.18
C TRP A 241 11.49 20.30 -0.34
N ARG A 242 11.98 19.10 0.00
CA ARG A 242 11.36 17.87 -0.46
C ARG A 242 10.09 17.50 0.30
N ALA A 243 10.01 17.85 1.58
CA ALA A 243 8.82 17.75 2.39
C ALA A 243 7.74 18.70 1.84
N ASP A 244 8.09 19.96 1.56
CA ASP A 244 7.17 20.94 0.95
C ASP A 244 6.61 20.47 -0.40
N ALA A 245 7.45 19.89 -1.25
CA ALA A 245 7.00 19.44 -2.57
C ALA A 245 6.11 18.17 -2.59
N TYR A 246 6.03 17.40 -1.49
CA TYR A 246 5.37 16.09 -1.47
C TYR A 246 4.50 15.80 -0.24
N LEU A 247 4.56 16.62 0.82
CA LEU A 247 3.50 16.58 1.82
C LEU A 247 2.23 16.98 1.10
N GLN A 248 1.34 16.01 1.00
CA GLN A 248 -0.01 16.29 0.56
C GLN A 248 -0.58 17.35 1.52
N PRO A 249 -1.21 18.41 1.01
CA PRO A 249 -1.81 19.45 1.84
C PRO A 249 -2.71 18.88 2.96
N GLN A 250 -3.35 17.71 2.75
CA GLN A 250 -4.14 16.98 3.76
C GLN A 250 -3.36 16.58 5.02
N LEU A 251 -2.03 16.53 4.96
CA LEU A 251 -1.12 16.21 6.06
C LEU A 251 -0.47 17.48 6.66
N THR A 252 -0.93 18.65 6.27
CA THR A 252 -0.43 19.96 6.72
C THR A 252 -1.59 20.89 7.09
N VAL A 253 -1.28 22.06 7.67
CA VAL A 253 -2.28 23.13 7.93
C VAL A 253 -2.60 23.90 6.64
N LEU A 254 -1.83 23.68 5.57
CA LEU A 254 -2.09 24.25 4.26
C LEU A 254 -3.08 23.31 3.57
N ASP A 255 -4.29 23.79 3.30
CA ASP A 255 -5.31 23.00 2.63
C ASP A 255 -5.05 22.96 1.11
N TYR A 256 -5.73 22.06 0.40
CA TYR A 256 -5.74 22.14 -1.06
C TYR A 256 -6.47 23.42 -1.50
N PRO A 257 -6.10 24.00 -2.65
CA PRO A 257 -6.93 25.04 -3.26
C PRO A 257 -8.35 24.50 -3.49
N ASP A 258 -9.37 25.34 -3.29
CA ASP A 258 -10.79 24.97 -3.42
C ASP A 258 -11.11 24.24 -4.73
N SER A 259 -10.39 24.57 -5.81
CA SER A 259 -10.53 23.92 -7.12
C SER A 259 -10.24 22.41 -7.09
N HIS A 260 -9.38 21.94 -6.19
CA HIS A 260 -9.08 20.52 -6.02
C HIS A 260 -10.28 19.72 -5.53
N TYR A 261 -11.14 20.32 -4.70
CA TYR A 261 -12.33 19.67 -4.14
C TYR A 261 -13.62 20.03 -4.89
N ALA A 262 -13.55 20.81 -5.97
CA ALA A 262 -14.73 21.24 -6.72
C ALA A 262 -15.58 20.07 -7.21
N GLY A 263 -14.95 19.03 -7.80
CA GLY A 263 -15.67 17.82 -8.24
C GLY A 263 -16.29 17.05 -7.07
N ARG A 264 -15.56 16.93 -5.95
CA ARG A 264 -16.09 16.24 -4.76
C ARG A 264 -17.28 16.97 -4.16
N ARG A 265 -17.22 18.30 -4.07
CA ARG A 265 -18.34 19.12 -3.58
C ARG A 265 -19.58 18.94 -4.45
N LEU A 266 -19.42 18.94 -5.77
CA LEU A 266 -20.53 18.71 -6.69
C LEU A 266 -21.15 17.33 -6.48
N GLN A 267 -20.34 16.29 -6.27
CA GLN A 267 -20.83 14.94 -5.98
C GLN A 267 -21.58 14.87 -4.63
N VAL A 268 -21.11 15.56 -3.59
CA VAL A 268 -21.81 15.67 -2.30
C VAL A 268 -23.15 16.40 -2.48
N GLU A 269 -23.16 17.52 -3.21
CA GLU A 269 -24.38 18.29 -3.49
C GLU A 269 -25.41 17.44 -4.28
N GLN A 270 -24.97 16.61 -5.22
CA GLN A 270 -25.83 15.68 -5.97
C GLN A 270 -26.43 14.57 -5.09
N VAL A 271 -25.63 13.96 -4.21
CA VAL A 271 -26.14 12.93 -3.27
C VAL A 271 -27.13 13.55 -2.28
N GLU A 272 -26.83 14.73 -1.74
CA GLU A 272 -27.76 15.46 -0.88
C GLU A 272 -29.07 15.78 -1.60
N ALA A 273 -29.01 16.22 -2.86
CA ALA A 273 -30.22 16.40 -3.68
C ALA A 273 -30.99 15.07 -3.86
N ALA A 274 -30.31 13.96 -4.13
CA ALA A 274 -30.94 12.64 -4.27
C ALA A 274 -31.62 12.17 -2.97
N LYS A 275 -31.02 12.42 -1.81
CA LYS A 275 -31.60 12.07 -0.50
C LYS A 275 -32.96 12.72 -0.24
N HIS A 276 -33.27 13.86 -0.85
CA HIS A 276 -34.59 14.49 -0.69
C HIS A 276 -35.74 13.62 -1.21
N TYR A 277 -35.46 12.67 -2.10
CA TYR A 277 -36.42 11.74 -2.69
C TYR A 277 -36.38 10.34 -2.05
N LEU A 278 -35.55 10.16 -1.04
CA LEU A 278 -35.30 8.88 -0.38
C LEU A 278 -35.66 8.96 1.10
N THR A 279 -35.98 7.80 1.66
CA THR A 279 -36.30 7.61 3.07
C THR A 279 -35.32 6.63 3.70
N ARG A 280 -35.36 6.51 5.04
CA ARG A 280 -34.52 5.56 5.77
C ARG A 280 -34.81 4.09 5.44
N ASP A 281 -36.02 3.80 4.96
CA ASP A 281 -36.43 2.46 4.56
C ASP A 281 -35.96 2.12 3.13
N ASP A 282 -35.48 3.12 2.39
CA ASP A 282 -34.92 2.89 1.06
C ASP A 282 -33.52 2.29 1.14
N LYS A 283 -33.25 1.43 0.15
CA LYS A 283 -31.93 0.85 -0.07
C LYS A 283 -31.48 1.16 -1.50
N VAL A 284 -30.36 1.86 -1.62
CA VAL A 284 -29.83 2.36 -2.89
C VAL A 284 -28.77 1.41 -3.41
N PHE A 285 -28.89 1.03 -4.68
CA PHE A 285 -27.85 0.38 -5.45
C PHE A 285 -27.09 1.42 -6.28
N ILE A 286 -25.76 1.46 -6.18
CA ILE A 286 -24.93 2.48 -6.86
C ILE A 286 -24.33 1.89 -8.14
N VAL A 287 -24.51 2.60 -9.25
CA VAL A 287 -23.84 2.32 -10.52
C VAL A 287 -22.81 3.41 -10.77
N SER A 288 -21.54 3.01 -10.87
CA SER A 288 -20.43 3.90 -11.25
C SER A 288 -19.48 3.13 -12.16
N MET A 289 -19.29 3.60 -13.40
CA MET A 289 -18.34 3.02 -14.37
C MET A 289 -16.92 3.57 -14.19
N THR A 290 -16.65 4.24 -13.06
CA THR A 290 -15.31 4.76 -12.77
C THR A 290 -14.30 3.61 -12.66
N GLN A 291 -13.12 3.78 -13.25
CA GLN A 291 -12.07 2.75 -13.27
C GLN A 291 -11.43 2.52 -11.87
N GLN A 292 -11.73 3.37 -10.89
CA GLN A 292 -11.20 3.29 -9.53
C GLN A 292 -12.35 3.30 -8.52
N GLY A 293 -12.45 2.27 -7.67
CA GLY A 293 -13.52 2.15 -6.67
C GLY A 293 -13.57 3.23 -5.58
N VAL A 294 -12.62 4.18 -5.56
CA VAL A 294 -12.60 5.29 -4.59
C VAL A 294 -13.86 6.14 -4.68
N GLY A 295 -14.34 6.45 -5.90
CA GLY A 295 -15.57 7.23 -6.09
C GLY A 295 -16.80 6.53 -5.53
N TRP A 296 -16.93 5.24 -5.80
CA TRP A 296 -18.00 4.40 -5.25
C TRP A 296 -17.98 4.38 -3.71
N PHE A 297 -16.80 4.19 -3.09
CA PHE A 297 -16.66 4.24 -1.62
C PHE A 297 -17.04 5.58 -1.05
N GLN A 298 -16.64 6.65 -1.73
CA GLN A 298 -16.97 8.01 -1.34
C GLN A 298 -18.48 8.27 -1.39
N LEU A 299 -19.18 7.77 -2.41
CA LEU A 299 -20.64 7.87 -2.50
C LEU A 299 -21.35 7.08 -1.39
N TYR A 300 -20.88 5.87 -1.11
CA TYR A 300 -21.39 5.04 0.00
C TYR A 300 -21.43 5.83 1.32
N TYR A 301 -20.34 6.53 1.65
CA TYR A 301 -20.27 7.34 2.88
C TYR A 301 -21.17 8.57 2.86
N GLU A 302 -21.47 9.16 1.69
CA GLU A 302 -22.35 10.32 1.63
C GLU A 302 -23.81 9.94 1.85
N PHE A 303 -24.25 8.76 1.39
CA PHE A 303 -25.62 8.29 1.68
C PHE A 303 -25.82 7.91 3.16
N TYR A 304 -24.78 7.39 3.80
CA TYR A 304 -24.81 7.00 5.21
C TYR A 304 -24.80 8.21 6.16
N PRO A 305 -25.53 8.20 7.30
CA PRO A 305 -26.40 7.13 7.82
C PRO A 305 -27.86 7.25 7.38
N ASP A 306 -28.19 8.18 6.51
CA ASP A 306 -29.57 8.57 6.23
C ASP A 306 -30.30 7.56 5.34
N VAL A 307 -29.57 6.93 4.42
CA VAL A 307 -30.11 5.92 3.49
C VAL A 307 -29.18 4.72 3.44
N ALA A 308 -29.74 3.52 3.42
CA ALA A 308 -28.94 2.30 3.28
C ALA A 308 -28.40 2.20 1.85
N VAL A 309 -27.12 1.84 1.70
CA VAL A 309 -26.52 1.55 0.40
C VAL A 309 -26.18 0.07 0.35
N ASP A 310 -26.53 -0.56 -0.76
CA ASP A 310 -26.14 -1.92 -1.03
C ASP A 310 -24.63 -1.99 -1.23
N TYR A 311 -23.96 -2.70 -0.34
CA TYR A 311 -22.51 -2.89 -0.42
C TYR A 311 -22.21 -4.09 -1.32
N SER A 312 -22.62 -3.97 -2.57
CA SER A 312 -22.34 -4.97 -3.59
C SER A 312 -21.95 -4.27 -4.88
N PHE A 313 -21.09 -4.96 -5.61
CA PHE A 313 -20.59 -4.62 -6.95
C PHE A 313 -19.95 -3.23 -7.03
N GLY A 314 -18.64 -3.25 -7.27
CA GLY A 314 -17.82 -2.05 -7.29
C GLY A 314 -18.07 -1.17 -8.51
N ALA A 315 -17.03 -0.44 -8.89
CA ALA A 315 -17.07 0.42 -10.06
C ALA A 315 -16.46 -0.24 -11.30
N GLY A 316 -16.90 0.19 -12.48
CA GLY A 316 -16.25 -0.14 -13.76
C GLY A 316 -16.68 -1.46 -14.39
N GLU A 317 -15.70 -2.32 -14.73
CA GLU A 317 -15.90 -3.52 -15.54
C GLU A 317 -16.88 -4.54 -14.93
N GLU A 318 -17.21 -4.44 -13.64
CA GLU A 318 -18.15 -5.33 -12.95
C GLU A 318 -19.59 -5.31 -13.51
N PHE A 319 -19.95 -4.33 -14.33
CA PHE A 319 -21.22 -4.30 -15.07
C PHE A 319 -21.12 -4.90 -16.48
N SER A 320 -19.99 -5.48 -16.88
CA SER A 320 -19.91 -6.22 -18.13
C SER A 320 -20.78 -7.49 -18.06
N PRO A 321 -21.63 -7.74 -19.08
CA PRO A 321 -22.49 -8.91 -19.12
C PRO A 321 -21.70 -10.22 -19.28
N ASP A 322 -20.39 -10.17 -19.53
CA ASP A 322 -19.53 -11.35 -19.69
C ASP A 322 -18.81 -11.78 -18.41
N ILE A 323 -18.91 -10.99 -17.34
CA ILE A 323 -18.21 -11.27 -16.08
C ILE A 323 -19.05 -12.17 -15.18
N VAL A 324 -18.44 -13.27 -14.75
CA VAL A 324 -18.95 -14.17 -13.71
C VAL A 324 -18.27 -13.82 -12.39
N ARG A 325 -19.06 -13.62 -11.34
CA ARG A 325 -18.57 -13.10 -10.06
C ARG A 325 -18.03 -14.17 -9.14
N ARG A 326 -17.17 -13.75 -8.22
CA ARG A 326 -16.64 -14.61 -7.17
C ARG A 326 -17.58 -14.62 -5.96
N ALA A 327 -17.68 -15.77 -5.29
CA ALA A 327 -18.50 -15.95 -4.10
C ALA A 327 -18.10 -15.03 -2.93
N ASP A 328 -16.82 -14.67 -2.83
CA ASP A 328 -16.32 -13.75 -1.79
C ASP A 328 -16.74 -12.28 -1.99
N ALA A 329 -17.28 -11.94 -3.16
CA ALA A 329 -17.80 -10.61 -3.48
C ALA A 329 -19.33 -10.48 -3.23
N MET A 330 -20.00 -11.57 -2.85
CA MET A 330 -21.43 -11.55 -2.56
C MET A 330 -21.71 -11.00 -1.16
N PRO A 331 -22.80 -10.24 -0.96
CA PRO A 331 -23.18 -9.81 0.38
C PRO A 331 -23.43 -10.97 1.33
N GLY A 332 -22.96 -10.85 2.57
CA GLY A 332 -23.07 -11.92 3.58
C GLY A 332 -24.49 -12.20 4.07
N PHE A 333 -25.50 -11.46 3.60
CA PHE A 333 -26.91 -11.72 3.88
C PHE A 333 -27.57 -12.65 2.85
N PHE A 334 -26.87 -13.04 1.77
CA PHE A 334 -27.37 -14.02 0.81
C PHE A 334 -27.23 -15.46 1.32
N THR A 335 -28.17 -16.31 0.89
CA THR A 335 -28.10 -17.76 1.12
C THR A 335 -27.04 -18.41 0.23
N GLU A 336 -26.60 -19.61 0.57
CA GLU A 336 -25.65 -20.37 -0.27
C GLU A 336 -26.20 -20.60 -1.69
N GLU A 337 -27.50 -20.84 -1.83
CA GLU A 337 -28.18 -21.00 -3.12
C GLU A 337 -28.16 -19.71 -3.94
N GLN A 338 -28.39 -18.56 -3.31
CA GLN A 338 -28.30 -17.25 -3.99
C GLN A 338 -26.86 -16.96 -4.41
N VAL A 339 -25.88 -17.26 -3.56
CA VAL A 339 -24.46 -17.10 -3.91
C VAL A 339 -24.11 -17.99 -5.10
N ASP A 340 -24.51 -19.26 -5.12
CA ASP A 340 -24.27 -20.18 -6.24
C ASP A 340 -24.93 -19.69 -7.53
N TYR A 341 -26.17 -19.17 -7.45
CA TYR A 341 -26.86 -18.58 -8.59
C TYR A 341 -26.12 -17.37 -9.18
N PHE A 342 -25.80 -16.36 -8.35
CA PHE A 342 -25.17 -15.12 -8.82
C PHE A 342 -23.69 -15.29 -9.21
N THR A 343 -23.06 -16.39 -8.83
CA THR A 343 -21.65 -16.71 -9.17
C THR A 343 -21.50 -17.75 -10.27
N SER A 344 -22.61 -18.33 -10.76
CA SER A 344 -22.60 -19.26 -11.90
C SER A 344 -23.06 -18.61 -13.20
N GLN A 345 -23.63 -17.40 -13.15
CA GLN A 345 -24.19 -16.72 -14.31
C GLN A 345 -23.47 -15.40 -14.64
N PRO A 346 -23.41 -15.02 -15.93
CA PRO A 346 -22.97 -13.69 -16.33
C PRO A 346 -23.97 -12.60 -15.90
N PHE A 347 -23.52 -11.36 -15.68
CA PHE A 347 -24.40 -10.27 -15.23
C PHE A 347 -25.27 -9.70 -16.35
N THR A 348 -26.31 -10.42 -16.73
CA THR A 348 -27.27 -9.90 -17.69
C THR A 348 -28.28 -8.94 -17.02
N PRO A 349 -29.03 -8.13 -17.78
CA PRO A 349 -30.11 -7.30 -17.23
C PRO A 349 -31.13 -8.07 -16.37
N ALA A 350 -31.46 -9.31 -16.76
CA ALA A 350 -32.35 -10.17 -15.99
C ALA A 350 -31.73 -10.58 -14.63
N VAL A 351 -30.46 -10.97 -14.64
CA VAL A 351 -29.72 -11.33 -13.41
C VAL A 351 -29.57 -10.12 -12.49
N TRP A 352 -29.43 -8.91 -13.04
CA TRP A 352 -29.43 -7.69 -12.23
C TRP A 352 -30.79 -7.43 -11.58
N CYS A 353 -31.91 -7.66 -12.27
CA CYS A 353 -33.24 -7.54 -11.68
C CYS A 353 -33.44 -8.55 -10.52
N ASP A 354 -33.07 -9.82 -10.73
CA ASP A 354 -33.08 -10.84 -9.68
C ASP A 354 -32.23 -10.44 -8.46
N TYR A 355 -31.09 -9.81 -8.73
CA TYR A 355 -30.19 -9.31 -7.71
C TYR A 355 -30.82 -8.18 -6.89
N LEU A 356 -31.44 -7.18 -7.55
CA LEU A 356 -32.09 -6.07 -6.89
C LEU A 356 -33.26 -6.55 -6.01
N GLU A 357 -34.01 -7.53 -6.49
CA GLU A 357 -35.09 -8.16 -5.72
C GLU A 357 -34.55 -8.93 -4.50
N ALA A 358 -33.51 -9.75 -4.68
CA ALA A 358 -32.88 -10.51 -3.59
C ALA A 358 -32.21 -9.60 -2.54
N SER A 359 -31.62 -8.48 -2.98
CA SER A 359 -30.96 -7.52 -2.11
C SER A 359 -31.92 -6.54 -1.44
N GLY A 360 -33.17 -6.43 -1.93
CA GLY A 360 -34.18 -5.50 -1.43
C GLY A 360 -33.87 -4.04 -1.78
N CYS A 361 -33.15 -3.79 -2.88
CA CYS A 361 -32.87 -2.43 -3.33
C CYS A 361 -34.13 -1.78 -3.91
N THR A 362 -34.44 -0.56 -3.47
CA THR A 362 -35.63 0.19 -3.87
C THR A 362 -35.31 1.35 -4.82
N ALA A 363 -34.03 1.71 -4.95
CA ALA A 363 -33.58 2.80 -5.81
C ALA A 363 -32.20 2.51 -6.42
N ILE A 364 -31.91 3.15 -7.54
CA ILE A 364 -30.62 3.10 -8.24
C ILE A 364 -30.08 4.51 -8.35
N TYR A 365 -28.84 4.72 -7.87
CA TYR A 365 -28.10 5.95 -8.06
C TYR A 365 -27.07 5.78 -9.17
N MET A 366 -27.13 6.67 -10.16
CA MET A 366 -26.25 6.70 -11.33
C MET A 366 -25.22 7.83 -11.17
N ASP A 367 -23.94 7.46 -11.08
CA ASP A 367 -22.81 8.40 -10.96
C ASP A 367 -22.17 8.68 -12.32
N GLU A 368 -21.40 7.72 -12.86
CA GLU A 368 -20.86 7.74 -14.21
C GLU A 368 -21.26 6.47 -14.94
N TRP A 369 -21.68 6.58 -16.20
CA TRP A 369 -21.95 5.44 -17.08
C TRP A 369 -21.47 5.72 -18.51
N ASP A 370 -21.17 4.67 -19.25
CA ASP A 370 -20.70 4.77 -20.63
C ASP A 370 -21.74 4.25 -21.63
N ALA A 371 -21.39 4.33 -22.91
CA ALA A 371 -22.27 3.87 -24.00
C ALA A 371 -22.52 2.36 -23.96
N ALA A 372 -21.55 1.57 -23.50
CA ALA A 372 -21.69 0.12 -23.40
C ALA A 372 -22.68 -0.28 -22.29
N PHE A 373 -22.65 0.41 -21.15
CA PHE A 373 -23.64 0.26 -20.10
C PHE A 373 -25.04 0.60 -20.62
N ALA A 374 -25.18 1.74 -21.31
CA ALA A 374 -26.47 2.16 -21.87
C ALA A 374 -27.02 1.19 -22.93
N GLU A 375 -26.16 0.59 -23.76
CA GLU A 375 -26.56 -0.42 -24.74
C GLU A 375 -27.07 -1.70 -24.07
N ASN A 376 -26.39 -2.17 -23.02
CA ASN A 376 -26.71 -3.42 -22.35
C ASN A 376 -27.90 -3.31 -21.39
N TYR A 377 -28.00 -2.24 -20.60
CA TYR A 377 -28.97 -2.10 -19.52
C TYR A 377 -29.99 -0.98 -19.73
N GLY A 378 -29.80 -0.11 -20.72
CA GLY A 378 -30.66 1.05 -20.94
C GLY A 378 -32.13 0.71 -21.13
N ALA A 379 -32.45 -0.51 -21.62
CA ALA A 379 -33.82 -0.98 -21.78
C ALA A 379 -34.59 -1.14 -20.45
N LEU A 380 -33.89 -1.28 -19.31
CA LEU A 380 -34.52 -1.30 -17.98
C LEU A 380 -34.95 0.10 -17.53
N PHE A 381 -34.35 1.16 -18.07
CA PHE A 381 -34.64 2.54 -17.68
C PHE A 381 -35.79 3.09 -18.53
N ALA A 382 -36.82 3.64 -17.89
CA ALA A 382 -38.02 4.14 -18.56
C ALA A 382 -37.72 5.27 -19.56
N ASP A 383 -36.67 6.05 -19.32
CA ASP A 383 -36.17 7.10 -20.20
C ASP A 383 -35.02 6.65 -21.11
N GLY A 384 -34.58 5.39 -21.00
CA GLY A 384 -33.42 4.85 -21.71
C GLY A 384 -32.11 5.56 -21.38
N LEU A 385 -31.96 6.12 -20.17
CA LEU A 385 -30.80 6.91 -19.72
C LEU A 385 -30.56 8.21 -20.52
N LYS A 386 -31.62 8.79 -21.10
CA LYS A 386 -31.54 10.01 -21.93
C LYS A 386 -31.86 11.29 -21.19
N SER A 387 -32.51 11.22 -20.02
CA SER A 387 -32.89 12.40 -19.24
C SER A 387 -31.71 13.04 -18.51
N GLY A 388 -30.62 12.28 -18.29
CA GLY A 388 -29.52 12.69 -17.41
C GLY A 388 -29.88 12.60 -15.92
N ALA A 389 -31.01 11.99 -15.55
CA ALA A 389 -31.34 11.74 -14.16
C ALA A 389 -30.28 10.85 -13.49
N THR A 390 -29.95 11.18 -12.25
CA THR A 390 -28.96 10.46 -11.43
C THR A 390 -29.59 9.53 -10.40
N LEU A 391 -30.92 9.57 -10.25
CA LEU A 391 -31.65 8.74 -9.30
C LEU A 391 -32.91 8.15 -9.94
N TYR A 392 -33.08 6.84 -9.78
CA TYR A 392 -34.20 6.08 -10.32
C TYR A 392 -34.87 5.24 -9.23
N ARG A 393 -36.20 5.15 -9.28
CA ARG A 393 -37.00 4.23 -8.48
C ARG A 393 -37.03 2.86 -9.16
N VAL A 394 -36.84 1.81 -8.38
CA VAL A 394 -37.10 0.44 -8.85
C VAL A 394 -38.60 0.18 -8.74
N GLU A 395 -39.25 -0.10 -9.87
CA GLU A 395 -40.66 -0.43 -9.94
C GLU A 395 -40.88 -1.78 -10.65
N GLY A 396 -41.95 -2.48 -10.31
CA GLY A 396 -42.20 -3.84 -10.79
C GLY A 396 -41.38 -4.92 -10.07
N ALA A 397 -41.40 -6.14 -10.61
CA ALA A 397 -40.66 -7.30 -10.08
C ALA A 397 -40.36 -8.29 -11.22
N GLY A 398 -39.30 -9.11 -11.06
CA GLY A 398 -38.86 -10.06 -12.07
C GLY A 398 -38.72 -9.45 -13.47
N ALA A 399 -39.38 -10.06 -14.47
CA ALA A 399 -39.29 -9.65 -15.87
C ALA A 399 -39.98 -8.30 -16.19
N ASP A 400 -40.86 -7.82 -15.31
CA ASP A 400 -41.57 -6.53 -15.49
C ASP A 400 -40.86 -5.38 -14.73
N MET A 401 -39.71 -5.65 -14.10
CA MET A 401 -38.93 -4.66 -13.37
C MET A 401 -38.39 -3.58 -14.33
N HIS A 402 -38.55 -2.32 -13.95
CA HIS A 402 -38.07 -1.16 -14.69
C HIS A 402 -37.72 0.00 -13.75
N PHE A 403 -36.95 0.95 -14.25
CA PHE A 403 -36.36 2.03 -13.46
C PHE A 403 -36.92 3.38 -13.90
N VAL A 404 -37.62 4.07 -13.00
CA VAL A 404 -38.31 5.33 -13.29
C VAL A 404 -37.50 6.50 -12.73
N PRO A 405 -37.13 7.52 -13.54
CA PRO A 405 -36.36 8.65 -13.05
C PRO A 405 -37.14 9.41 -11.96
N LEU A 406 -36.49 9.66 -10.83
CA LEU A 406 -37.07 10.45 -9.73
C LEU A 406 -36.76 11.94 -9.86
N ASN A 407 -35.69 12.28 -10.60
CA ASN A 407 -35.21 13.65 -10.76
C ASN A 407 -35.41 14.10 -12.21
N GLY A 408 -36.66 14.40 -12.58
CA GLY A 408 -37.05 14.66 -13.97
C GLY A 408 -37.66 16.03 -14.29
N GLU A 409 -37.71 17.00 -13.35
CA GLU A 409 -38.34 18.31 -13.63
C GLU A 409 -37.46 19.56 -13.46
N GLU A 410 -36.18 19.48 -13.10
CA GLU A 410 -35.35 20.71 -12.90
C GLU A 410 -34.09 20.83 -13.78
N ALA A 411 -33.91 19.99 -14.81
CA ALA A 411 -32.81 20.14 -15.78
C ALA A 411 -33.25 20.78 -17.12
N ALA A 412 -34.36 21.53 -17.12
CA ALA A 412 -34.85 22.30 -18.25
C ALA A 412 -35.33 23.70 -17.83
N SER A 413 -34.42 24.52 -17.30
CA SER A 413 -34.56 25.99 -17.35
C SER A 413 -33.21 26.67 -17.47
#